data_AF-A0A250JGD0-F1
#
_entry.id   AF-A0A250JGD0-F1
#
_cell.length_a   1.000
_cell.length_b   1.000
_cell.length_c   1.000
_cell.angle_alpha   90.00
_cell.angle_beta   90.00
_cell.angle_gamma   90.00
#
_symmetry.space_group_name_H-M   'P 1'
#
loop_
_entity.id
_entity.type
_entity.pdbx_description
1 polymer ?
#
loop_
_entity_poly.entity_id
_entity_poly.type
_entity_poly.pdbx_seq_one_letter_code
_entity_poly.pdbx_strand_id
1 'polypeptide(L)'
;MSKAIENPKQDALLPAIALILLGFVIPSRPTPCPRVPPLSPLAGHTVYPSSTAGPEIDRRPEWLDAQREYEARLLDVAEESRRLMEVFERQEAEEVVPDFDSDPVAAVKAPTSWRTATNPATGKPYTSVEEYDRIPRHANQTCKNSLLDTLQAEKDKLSASVPPFNPKAPNSKQMDKAPCSAIRLRIEALKKIVDKRWEIQKKCFGGKPDEGHKKIMLQLERAVTKAEKLEKENCAPGHPMADK
;
A
#
# COMPACT_ATOMS: atom_id res chain seq x y z
N MET A 1 17.41 -37.52 9.36
CA MET A 1 18.25 -36.84 8.36
C MET A 1 17.35 -36.34 7.24
N SER A 2 16.96 -35.07 7.27
CA SER A 2 16.21 -34.42 6.19
C SER A 2 16.91 -33.08 5.92
N LYS A 3 17.45 -32.94 4.71
CA LYS A 3 18.14 -31.72 4.25
C LYS A 3 17.10 -30.64 3.95
N ALA A 4 17.26 -29.47 4.56
CA ALA A 4 16.60 -28.25 4.14
C ALA A 4 17.19 -27.81 2.79
N ILE A 5 16.31 -27.49 1.84
CA ILE A 5 16.69 -26.78 0.61
C ILE A 5 16.51 -25.29 0.91
N GLU A 6 17.61 -24.60 1.17
CA GLU A 6 17.68 -23.14 1.19
C GLU A 6 17.30 -22.60 -0.20
N ASN A 7 16.41 -21.61 -0.23
CA ASN A 7 16.09 -20.85 -1.45
C ASN A 7 16.72 -19.45 -1.33
N PRO A 8 17.91 -19.21 -1.91
CA PRO A 8 18.69 -17.99 -1.71
C PRO A 8 18.20 -16.77 -2.51
N LYS A 9 17.00 -16.80 -3.10
CA LYS A 9 16.53 -15.72 -4.00
C LYS A 9 15.57 -14.70 -3.39
N GLN A 10 15.14 -14.86 -2.13
CA GLN A 10 14.22 -13.89 -1.50
C GLN A 10 14.92 -12.63 -0.93
N ASP A 11 16.22 -12.68 -0.65
CA ASP A 11 16.94 -11.54 -0.03
C ASP A 11 17.44 -10.47 -1.01
N ALA A 12 17.25 -10.65 -2.32
CA ALA A 12 17.64 -9.67 -3.34
C ALA A 12 16.48 -8.83 -3.91
N LEU A 13 15.22 -9.12 -3.53
CA LEU A 13 14.02 -8.55 -4.14
C LEU A 13 13.53 -7.24 -3.51
N LEU A 14 13.96 -6.92 -2.28
CA LEU A 14 13.60 -5.67 -1.61
C LEU A 14 14.40 -4.42 -2.06
N PRO A 15 15.70 -4.48 -2.41
CA PRO A 15 16.41 -3.28 -2.88
C PRO A 15 16.10 -2.88 -4.32
N ALA A 16 15.61 -3.80 -5.17
CA ALA A 16 15.32 -3.49 -6.58
C ALA A 16 14.04 -2.65 -6.78
N ILE A 17 13.02 -2.86 -5.93
CA ILE A 17 11.76 -2.10 -6.00
C ILE A 17 11.92 -0.68 -5.44
N ALA A 18 12.82 -0.48 -4.47
CA ALA A 18 13.11 0.84 -3.90
C ALA A 18 13.86 1.78 -4.86
N LEU A 19 14.65 1.25 -5.79
CA LEU A 19 15.37 2.04 -6.81
C LEU A 19 14.44 2.59 -7.90
N ILE A 20 13.29 1.96 -8.14
CA ILE A 20 12.29 2.41 -9.13
C ILE A 20 11.53 3.67 -8.62
N LEU A 21 11.42 3.86 -7.29
CA LEU A 21 10.72 5.00 -6.70
C LEU A 21 11.62 6.21 -6.40
N LEU A 22 12.95 6.03 -6.29
CA LEU A 22 13.90 7.11 -5.98
C LEU A 22 14.56 7.76 -7.21
N GLY A 23 14.39 7.19 -8.41
CA GLY A 23 14.97 7.69 -9.66
C GLY A 23 14.12 8.70 -10.44
N PHE A 24 12.90 9.03 -9.99
CA PHE A 24 12.04 10.03 -10.64
C PHE A 24 12.49 11.46 -10.31
N VAL A 25 13.65 11.86 -10.83
CA VAL A 25 13.94 13.28 -11.08
C VAL A 25 13.32 13.61 -12.42
N ILE A 26 12.10 14.14 -12.40
CA ILE A 26 11.52 14.82 -13.56
C ILE A 26 12.41 16.04 -13.82
N PRO A 27 13.11 16.18 -14.97
CA PRO A 27 13.75 17.43 -15.29
C PRO A 27 12.66 18.51 -15.40
N SER A 28 12.76 19.53 -14.55
CA SER A 28 11.90 20.70 -14.57
C SER A 28 11.78 21.24 -15.99
N ARG A 29 10.54 21.40 -16.47
CA ARG A 29 10.26 22.13 -17.72
C ARG A 29 11.04 23.46 -17.72
N PRO A 30 11.67 23.86 -18.84
CA PRO A 30 12.19 25.21 -18.94
C PRO A 30 11.03 26.19 -18.79
N THR A 31 11.25 27.23 -17.99
CA THR A 31 10.33 28.34 -17.78
C THR A 31 9.99 29.00 -19.13
N PRO A 32 8.74 29.48 -19.33
CA PRO A 32 8.43 30.25 -20.52
C PRO A 32 9.25 31.54 -20.51
N CYS A 33 10.02 31.78 -21.56
CA CYS A 33 10.68 33.06 -21.79
C CYS A 33 9.64 34.20 -21.72
N PRO A 34 9.93 35.34 -21.06
CA PRO A 34 9.03 36.48 -21.12
C PRO A 34 8.96 36.99 -22.56
N ARG A 35 7.74 37.08 -23.10
CA ARG A 35 7.43 37.69 -24.39
C ARG A 35 7.96 39.14 -24.39
N VAL A 36 8.97 39.40 -25.20
CA VAL A 36 9.39 40.76 -25.54
C VAL A 36 8.33 41.38 -26.46
N PRO A 37 7.78 42.57 -26.16
CA PRO A 37 6.87 43.26 -27.07
C PRO A 37 7.63 43.84 -28.28
N PRO A 38 7.00 43.99 -29.45
CA PRO A 38 7.68 44.45 -30.66
C PRO A 38 7.95 45.97 -30.56
N LEU A 39 9.21 46.36 -30.70
CA LEU A 39 9.59 47.75 -30.96
C LEU A 39 10.05 47.87 -32.42
N SER A 40 9.41 48.80 -33.13
CA SER A 40 9.63 49.21 -34.51
C SER A 40 11.06 49.74 -34.78
N PRO A 41 11.48 49.85 -36.06
CA PRO A 41 12.88 49.81 -36.46
C PRO A 41 13.53 51.19 -36.50
N LEU A 42 14.80 51.29 -36.11
CA LEU A 42 15.69 52.36 -36.54
C LEU A 42 17.17 51.96 -36.42
N ALA A 43 17.79 51.83 -37.59
CA ALA A 43 19.16 52.16 -37.97
C ALA A 43 20.35 51.88 -37.02
N GLY A 44 21.31 51.09 -37.51
CA GLY A 44 22.72 51.35 -37.17
C GLY A 44 23.68 50.17 -37.28
N HIS A 45 24.38 50.09 -38.41
CA HIS A 45 25.81 49.73 -38.54
C HIS A 45 26.32 48.37 -38.02
N THR A 46 26.44 47.44 -38.97
CA THR A 46 27.55 46.49 -39.21
C THR A 46 28.68 46.43 -38.17
N VAL A 47 28.79 45.30 -37.45
CA VAL A 47 30.05 44.55 -37.29
C VAL A 47 29.68 43.05 -37.24
N TYR A 48 30.05 42.30 -38.28
CA TYR A 48 30.03 40.84 -38.28
C TYR A 48 31.46 40.37 -37.94
N PRO A 49 31.72 39.75 -36.78
CA PRO A 49 32.93 38.96 -36.65
C PRO A 49 32.67 37.60 -37.31
N SER A 50 33.42 37.35 -38.39
CA SER A 50 33.51 36.04 -39.04
C SER A 50 33.72 34.94 -38.01
N SER A 51 32.69 34.10 -37.84
CA SER A 51 32.81 32.86 -37.09
C SER A 51 33.53 31.84 -37.95
N THR A 52 34.81 31.63 -37.68
CA THR A 52 35.56 30.43 -38.06
C THR A 52 35.07 29.26 -37.21
N ALA A 53 33.95 28.65 -37.60
CA ALA A 53 33.54 27.34 -37.10
C ALA A 53 33.72 26.33 -38.24
N GLY A 54 34.69 25.43 -38.07
CA GLY A 54 34.93 24.29 -38.96
C GLY A 54 33.76 23.29 -38.95
N PRO A 55 33.84 22.19 -39.73
CA PRO A 55 32.71 21.32 -40.03
C PRO A 55 32.39 20.40 -38.84
N GLU A 56 31.64 20.91 -37.87
CA GLU A 56 31.06 20.14 -36.76
C GLU A 56 29.63 19.67 -37.15
N ILE A 57 29.48 19.07 -38.32
CA ILE A 57 28.18 18.59 -38.81
C ILE A 57 28.33 17.15 -39.32
N ASP A 58 28.59 16.22 -38.40
CA ASP A 58 28.14 14.83 -38.55
C ASP A 58 28.16 14.01 -37.25
N ARG A 59 28.07 14.66 -36.08
CA ARG A 59 27.98 13.93 -34.81
C ARG A 59 26.52 13.68 -34.49
N ARG A 60 26.09 12.43 -34.65
CA ARG A 60 24.82 11.95 -34.12
C ARG A 60 24.76 12.29 -32.62
N PRO A 61 23.72 13.02 -32.17
CA PRO A 61 23.64 13.40 -30.77
C PRO A 61 23.55 12.17 -29.87
N GLU A 62 24.44 12.09 -28.88
CA GLU A 62 24.53 10.96 -27.94
C GLU A 62 23.21 10.71 -27.17
N TRP A 63 22.38 11.74 -27.01
CA TRP A 63 21.07 11.60 -26.35
C TRP A 63 20.10 10.69 -27.13
N LEU A 64 20.26 10.55 -28.44
CA LEU A 64 19.43 9.63 -29.24
C LEU A 64 19.77 8.16 -28.95
N ASP A 65 21.01 7.86 -28.57
CA ASP A 65 21.40 6.52 -28.11
C ASP A 65 20.91 6.25 -26.70
N ALA A 66 21.08 7.22 -25.80
CA ALA A 66 20.55 7.14 -24.45
C ALA A 66 19.02 6.97 -24.43
N GLN A 67 18.30 7.65 -25.33
CA GLN A 67 16.84 7.50 -25.46
C GLN A 67 16.46 6.10 -25.95
N ARG A 68 17.16 5.57 -26.96
CA ARG A 68 16.90 4.22 -27.47
C ARG A 68 17.13 3.16 -26.41
N GLU A 69 18.19 3.30 -25.62
CA GLU A 69 18.47 2.39 -24.50
C GLU A 69 17.41 2.48 -23.40
N TYR A 70 16.90 3.67 -23.12
CA TYR A 70 15.81 3.87 -22.16
C TYR A 70 14.51 3.20 -22.63
N GLU A 71 14.15 3.38 -23.89
CA GLU A 71 12.99 2.73 -24.51
C GLU A 71 13.12 1.20 -24.51
N ALA A 72 14.31 0.65 -24.78
CA ALA A 72 14.57 -0.78 -24.69
C ALA A 72 14.38 -1.33 -23.26
N ARG A 73 14.86 -0.61 -22.24
CA ARG A 73 14.67 -1.00 -20.84
C ARG A 73 13.20 -0.97 -20.42
N LEU A 74 12.42 -0.01 -20.91
CA LEU A 74 10.98 0.05 -20.64
C LEU A 74 10.24 -1.15 -21.23
N LEU A 75 10.64 -1.61 -22.42
CA LEU A 75 10.06 -2.79 -23.05
C LEU A 75 10.38 -4.07 -22.26
N ASP A 76 11.63 -4.25 -21.81
CA ASP A 76 12.03 -5.38 -20.96
C ASP A 76 11.21 -5.42 -19.65
N VAL A 77 11.06 -4.26 -18.98
CA VAL A 77 10.27 -4.16 -17.75
C VAL A 77 8.79 -4.46 -18.01
N ALA A 78 8.23 -4.01 -19.14
CA ALA A 78 6.85 -4.31 -19.50
C ALA A 78 6.64 -5.81 -19.82
N GLU A 79 7.62 -6.47 -20.41
CA GLU A 79 7.58 -7.92 -20.63
C GLU A 79 7.67 -8.72 -19.33
N GLU A 80 8.58 -8.34 -18.43
CA GLU A 80 8.68 -8.97 -17.11
C GLU A 80 7.43 -8.74 -16.26
N SER A 81 6.82 -7.55 -16.32
CA SER A 81 5.55 -7.30 -15.65
C SER A 81 4.42 -8.18 -16.19
N ARG A 82 4.39 -8.45 -17.50
CA ARG A 82 3.40 -9.37 -18.09
C ARG A 82 3.63 -10.81 -17.62
N ARG A 83 4.89 -11.28 -17.62
CA ARG A 83 5.24 -12.62 -17.11
C ARG A 83 4.86 -12.79 -15.65
N LEU A 84 5.07 -11.77 -14.82
CA LEU A 84 4.71 -11.81 -13.40
C LEU A 84 3.19 -11.90 -13.20
N MET A 85 2.41 -11.17 -14.01
CA MET A 85 0.94 -11.25 -13.99
C MET A 85 0.43 -12.63 -14.40
N GLU A 86 1.00 -13.25 -15.44
CA GLU A 86 0.64 -14.61 -15.86
C GLU A 86 0.92 -15.66 -14.77
N VAL A 87 2.02 -15.49 -14.02
CA VAL A 87 2.34 -16.39 -12.89
C VAL A 87 1.34 -16.20 -11.74
N PHE A 88 0.94 -14.96 -11.46
CA PHE A 88 -0.04 -14.66 -10.42
C PHE A 88 -1.43 -15.21 -10.77
N GLU A 89 -1.89 -15.00 -12.02
CA GLU A 89 -3.17 -15.54 -12.51
C GLU A 89 -3.18 -17.08 -12.48
N ARG A 90 -2.06 -17.75 -12.80
CA ARG A 90 -1.97 -19.21 -12.70
C ARG A 90 -2.04 -19.71 -11.25
N GLN A 91 -1.47 -18.99 -10.28
CA GLN A 91 -1.59 -19.34 -8.87
C GLN A 91 -3.03 -19.16 -8.36
N GLU A 92 -3.74 -18.12 -8.81
CA GLU A 92 -5.14 -17.89 -8.46
C GLU A 92 -6.09 -18.93 -9.08
N ALA A 93 -5.77 -19.44 -10.28
CA ALA A 93 -6.57 -20.46 -10.97
C ALA A 93 -6.37 -21.90 -10.45
N GLU A 94 -5.24 -22.18 -9.79
CA GLU A 94 -4.92 -23.51 -9.24
C GLU A 94 -5.45 -23.69 -7.80
N GLU A 95 -5.86 -22.61 -7.13
CA GLU A 95 -6.49 -22.65 -5.80
C GLU A 95 -8.04 -22.80 -5.91
N VAL A 96 -8.50 -23.93 -6.45
CA VAL A 96 -9.90 -24.37 -6.36
C VAL A 96 -10.05 -25.40 -5.21
N VAL A 97 -10.41 -24.86 -4.04
CA VAL A 97 -11.22 -25.36 -2.90
C VAL A 97 -11.28 -26.86 -2.56
N PRO A 98 -11.12 -27.22 -1.27
CA PRO A 98 -11.94 -28.26 -0.65
C PRO A 98 -13.08 -27.67 0.20
N ASP A 99 -14.28 -28.15 -0.10
CA ASP A 99 -15.51 -28.03 0.69
C ASP A 99 -15.30 -28.55 2.11
N PHE A 100 -15.66 -27.75 3.11
CA PHE A 100 -15.62 -28.14 4.53
C PHE A 100 -16.95 -27.81 5.18
N ASP A 101 -17.80 -28.83 5.27
CA ASP A 101 -18.90 -28.93 6.22
C ASP A 101 -18.36 -28.85 7.65
N SER A 102 -18.91 -27.94 8.46
CA SER A 102 -18.80 -27.98 9.93
C SER A 102 -19.99 -27.28 10.58
N ASP A 103 -20.78 -28.08 11.29
CA ASP A 103 -21.93 -27.71 12.14
C ASP A 103 -21.55 -26.86 13.37
N PRO A 104 -22.53 -26.20 14.02
CA PRO A 104 -22.29 -24.94 14.72
C PRO A 104 -21.93 -25.11 16.19
N VAL A 105 -20.82 -24.49 16.61
CA VAL A 105 -20.52 -24.28 18.03
C VAL A 105 -20.90 -22.86 18.43
N ALA A 106 -21.96 -22.80 19.23
CA ALA A 106 -22.41 -21.75 20.15
C ALA A 106 -21.70 -20.38 20.13
N ALA A 107 -22.45 -19.40 19.61
CA ALA A 107 -22.74 -18.08 20.17
C ALA A 107 -21.58 -17.27 20.78
N VAL A 108 -20.74 -16.72 19.91
CA VAL A 108 -20.23 -15.35 20.08
C VAL A 108 -21.27 -14.43 19.42
N LYS A 109 -21.77 -13.41 20.14
CA LYS A 109 -22.73 -12.45 19.59
C LYS A 109 -22.17 -11.85 18.29
N ALA A 110 -22.70 -12.32 17.17
CA ALA A 110 -22.40 -11.86 15.84
C ALA A 110 -22.78 -10.36 15.70
N PRO A 111 -22.16 -9.63 14.77
CA PRO A 111 -22.52 -8.25 14.50
C PRO A 111 -24.01 -8.17 14.16
N THR A 112 -24.64 -7.08 14.55
CA THR A 112 -26.01 -6.70 14.20
C THR A 112 -26.25 -6.95 12.71
N SER A 113 -26.79 -8.11 12.36
CA SER A 113 -27.05 -8.46 10.96
C SER A 113 -27.93 -7.36 10.38
N TRP A 114 -27.69 -6.91 9.15
CA TRP A 114 -28.50 -5.89 8.48
C TRP A 114 -30.03 -6.13 8.60
N ARG A 115 -30.45 -7.39 8.81
CA ARG A 115 -31.83 -7.82 9.12
C ARG A 115 -32.46 -7.17 10.37
N THR A 116 -31.67 -6.70 11.33
CA THR A 116 -32.15 -5.98 12.52
C THR A 116 -31.93 -4.47 12.41
N ALA A 117 -31.21 -4.01 11.38
CA ALA A 117 -31.04 -2.59 11.13
C ALA A 117 -32.33 -1.99 10.56
N THR A 118 -32.73 -0.83 11.06
CA THR A 118 -33.91 -0.11 10.58
C THR A 118 -33.62 0.61 9.27
N ASN A 119 -34.44 0.38 8.26
CA ASN A 119 -34.42 1.16 7.02
C ASN A 119 -34.94 2.58 7.33
N PRO A 120 -34.14 3.64 7.09
CA PRO A 120 -34.55 5.01 7.39
C PRO A 120 -35.73 5.50 6.55
N ALA A 121 -35.99 4.91 5.38
CA ALA A 121 -37.11 5.28 4.53
C ALA A 121 -38.45 4.67 4.99
N THR A 122 -38.43 3.48 5.61
CA THR A 122 -39.65 2.74 5.98
C THR A 122 -39.89 2.67 7.49
N GLY A 123 -38.88 2.96 8.31
CA GLY A 123 -38.93 2.81 9.77
C GLY A 123 -39.01 1.35 10.24
N LYS A 124 -38.88 0.38 9.32
CA LYS A 124 -38.92 -1.06 9.60
C LYS A 124 -37.57 -1.70 9.30
N PRO A 125 -37.28 -2.91 9.84
CA PRO A 125 -36.07 -3.62 9.46
C PRO A 125 -36.04 -3.95 7.96
N TYR A 126 -34.85 -4.02 7.38
CA TYR A 126 -34.66 -4.41 5.98
C TYR A 126 -35.21 -5.82 5.72
N THR A 127 -35.88 -5.99 4.60
CA THR A 127 -36.52 -7.25 4.21
C THR A 127 -35.65 -8.13 3.31
N SER A 128 -34.66 -7.53 2.62
CA SER A 128 -33.74 -8.22 1.71
C SER A 128 -32.36 -7.55 1.66
N VAL A 129 -31.34 -8.28 1.19
CA VAL A 129 -30.00 -7.73 0.98
C VAL A 129 -30.01 -6.68 -0.13
N GLU A 130 -30.84 -6.88 -1.16
CA GLU A 130 -30.96 -5.98 -2.31
C GLU A 130 -31.55 -4.64 -1.88
N GLU A 131 -32.53 -4.65 -0.95
CA GLU A 131 -33.04 -3.45 -0.32
C GLU A 131 -31.97 -2.75 0.51
N TYR A 132 -31.20 -3.53 1.29
CA TYR A 132 -30.12 -3.00 2.13
C TYR A 132 -29.01 -2.36 1.31
N ASP A 133 -28.64 -2.96 0.17
CA ASP A 133 -27.53 -2.50 -0.68
C ASP A 133 -27.92 -1.37 -1.65
N ARG A 134 -29.21 -1.07 -1.78
CA ARG A 134 -29.71 -0.06 -2.74
C ARG A 134 -29.25 1.36 -2.40
N ILE A 135 -29.20 1.71 -1.12
CA ILE A 135 -28.90 3.06 -0.67
C ILE A 135 -27.57 3.04 0.12
N PRO A 136 -26.51 3.71 -0.35
CA PRO A 136 -25.24 3.79 0.38
C PRO A 136 -25.43 4.42 1.77
N ARG A 137 -24.75 3.87 2.79
CA ARG A 137 -24.78 4.42 4.16
C ARG A 137 -23.95 5.68 4.33
N HIS A 138 -22.95 5.87 3.49
CA HIS A 138 -22.07 7.04 3.52
C HIS A 138 -22.09 7.75 2.16
N ALA A 139 -22.00 9.08 2.18
CA ALA A 139 -22.12 9.91 0.98
C ALA A 139 -21.08 9.58 -0.11
N ASN A 140 -19.89 9.16 0.30
CA ASN A 140 -18.76 8.81 -0.56
C ASN A 140 -18.54 7.29 -0.70
N GLN A 141 -19.50 6.48 -0.27
CA GLN A 141 -19.42 5.03 -0.39
C GLN A 141 -19.73 4.59 -1.82
N THR A 142 -18.85 3.75 -2.36
CA THR A 142 -18.91 3.22 -3.73
C THR A 142 -19.24 1.73 -3.78
N CYS A 143 -19.04 1.01 -2.68
CA CYS A 143 -19.34 -0.41 -2.56
C CYS A 143 -20.74 -0.68 -1.97
N LYS A 144 -21.21 -1.91 -2.08
CA LYS A 144 -22.44 -2.39 -1.41
C LYS A 144 -22.31 -2.35 0.12
N ASN A 145 -23.42 -2.13 0.83
CA ASN A 145 -23.41 -2.07 2.30
C ASN A 145 -23.05 -3.43 2.91
N SER A 146 -23.53 -4.52 2.32
CA SER A 146 -23.20 -5.89 2.69
C SER A 146 -21.68 -6.15 2.63
N LEU A 147 -21.03 -5.74 1.54
CA LEU A 147 -19.57 -5.86 1.40
C LEU A 147 -18.83 -5.00 2.44
N LEU A 148 -19.29 -3.78 2.68
CA LEU A 148 -18.70 -2.92 3.70
C LEU A 148 -18.79 -3.56 5.10
N ASP A 149 -19.93 -4.17 5.45
CA ASP A 149 -20.10 -4.89 6.72
C ASP A 149 -19.16 -6.09 6.84
N THR A 150 -19.00 -6.88 5.77
CA THR A 150 -18.05 -8.00 5.75
C THR A 150 -16.63 -7.53 6.03
N LEU A 151 -16.16 -6.51 5.30
CA LEU A 151 -14.80 -5.98 5.47
C LEU A 151 -14.61 -5.35 6.85
N GLN A 152 -15.62 -4.66 7.39
CA GLN A 152 -15.59 -4.11 8.74
C GLN A 152 -15.54 -5.21 9.80
N ALA A 153 -16.34 -6.26 9.66
CA ALA A 153 -16.35 -7.41 10.56
C ALA A 153 -15.00 -8.15 10.56
N GLU A 154 -14.38 -8.33 9.40
CA GLU A 154 -13.03 -8.88 9.29
C GLU A 154 -11.99 -7.99 10.00
N LYS A 155 -12.05 -6.67 9.77
CA LYS A 155 -11.19 -5.70 10.44
C LYS A 155 -11.40 -5.73 11.97
N ASP A 156 -12.63 -5.84 12.43
CA ASP A 156 -12.97 -5.94 13.85
C ASP A 156 -12.45 -7.24 14.46
N LYS A 157 -12.58 -8.36 13.74
CA LYS A 157 -11.99 -9.65 14.12
C LYS A 157 -10.46 -9.55 14.25
N LEU A 158 -9.79 -8.98 13.26
CA LEU A 158 -8.34 -8.72 13.32
C LEU A 158 -7.96 -7.83 14.52
N SER A 159 -8.75 -6.80 14.78
CA SER A 159 -8.53 -5.87 15.90
C SER A 159 -8.71 -6.55 17.25
N ALA A 160 -9.69 -7.44 17.38
CA ALA A 160 -9.92 -8.23 18.59
C ALA A 160 -8.84 -9.30 18.82
N SER A 161 -8.21 -9.78 17.75
CA SER A 161 -7.13 -10.79 17.81
C SER A 161 -5.74 -10.20 18.08
N VAL A 162 -5.58 -8.89 18.24
CA VAL A 162 -4.27 -8.29 18.52
C VAL A 162 -3.79 -8.72 19.92
N PRO A 163 -2.67 -9.47 20.03
CA PRO A 163 -2.20 -9.95 21.32
C PRO A 163 -1.69 -8.78 22.17
N PRO A 164 -1.84 -8.83 23.52
CA PRO A 164 -1.22 -7.86 24.40
C PRO A 164 0.32 -7.95 24.32
N PHE A 165 1.02 -6.86 24.63
CA PHE A 165 2.50 -6.86 24.66
C PHE A 165 3.06 -7.86 25.68
N ASN A 166 2.43 -7.95 26.85
CA ASN A 166 2.81 -8.91 27.88
C ASN A 166 1.62 -9.86 28.15
N PRO A 167 1.69 -11.13 27.72
CA PRO A 167 0.63 -12.10 27.96
C PRO A 167 0.37 -12.34 29.45
N LYS A 168 1.39 -12.24 30.30
CA LYS A 168 1.28 -12.44 31.76
C LYS A 168 0.74 -11.21 32.49
N ALA A 169 0.80 -10.04 31.86
CA ALA A 169 0.33 -8.79 32.43
C ALA A 169 -0.28 -7.90 31.32
N PRO A 170 -1.47 -8.27 30.80
CA PRO A 170 -2.04 -7.67 29.59
C PRO A 170 -2.35 -6.17 29.74
N ASN A 171 -2.60 -5.72 30.96
CA ASN A 171 -2.90 -4.32 31.29
C ASN A 171 -1.64 -3.54 31.73
N SER A 172 -0.47 -4.17 31.76
CA SER A 172 0.73 -3.50 32.24
C SER A 172 1.24 -2.50 31.20
N LYS A 173 1.63 -1.32 31.68
CA LYS A 173 2.34 -0.33 30.87
C LYS A 173 3.82 -0.67 30.68
N GLN A 174 4.30 -1.77 31.28
CA GLN A 174 5.70 -2.22 31.23
C GLN A 174 5.94 -3.00 29.94
N MET A 175 6.25 -2.26 28.88
CA MET A 175 6.53 -2.81 27.54
C MET A 175 7.93 -3.43 27.44
N ASP A 176 8.86 -2.99 28.29
CA ASP A 176 10.23 -3.49 28.46
C ASP A 176 10.29 -4.99 28.80
N LYS A 177 9.23 -5.55 29.38
CA LYS A 177 9.14 -6.97 29.75
C LYS A 177 8.39 -7.82 28.74
N ALA A 178 8.03 -7.26 27.58
CA ALA A 178 7.36 -7.99 26.52
C ALA A 178 8.35 -8.98 25.86
N PRO A 179 8.00 -10.28 25.76
CA PRO A 179 8.78 -11.26 25.01
C PRO A 179 8.94 -10.84 23.54
N CYS A 180 10.09 -11.15 22.94
CA CYS A 180 10.36 -10.83 21.53
C CYS A 180 9.30 -11.46 20.61
N SER A 181 8.95 -12.72 20.88
CA SER A 181 7.90 -13.45 20.16
C SER A 181 6.55 -12.71 20.16
N ALA A 182 6.14 -12.18 21.32
CA ALA A 182 4.89 -11.45 21.48
C ALA A 182 4.90 -10.09 20.77
N ILE A 183 6.04 -9.38 20.77
CA ILE A 183 6.20 -8.10 20.07
C ILE A 183 6.02 -8.30 18.56
N ARG A 184 6.67 -9.31 17.98
CA ARG A 184 6.58 -9.64 16.55
C ARG A 184 5.16 -9.95 16.11
N LEU A 185 4.47 -10.84 16.84
CA LEU A 185 3.08 -11.18 16.56
C LEU A 185 2.17 -9.94 16.60
N ARG A 186 2.42 -9.02 17.54
CA ARG A 186 1.66 -7.78 17.63
C ARG A 186 1.95 -6.82 16.47
N ILE A 187 3.20 -6.69 16.03
CA ILE A 187 3.57 -5.88 14.86
C ILE A 187 2.83 -6.42 13.62
N GLU A 188 2.87 -7.73 13.41
CA GLU A 188 2.18 -8.37 12.29
C GLU A 188 0.66 -8.14 12.35
N ALA A 189 0.04 -8.31 13.52
CA ALA A 189 -1.39 -8.07 13.69
C ALA A 189 -1.77 -6.59 13.41
N LEU A 190 -0.95 -5.63 13.86
CA LEU A 190 -1.17 -4.21 13.59
C LEU A 190 -1.04 -3.89 12.08
N LYS A 191 -0.04 -4.46 11.40
CA LYS A 191 0.14 -4.31 9.95
C LYS A 191 -1.07 -4.85 9.18
N LYS A 192 -1.59 -6.02 9.55
CA LYS A 192 -2.83 -6.57 8.95
C LYS A 192 -4.03 -5.65 9.11
N ILE A 193 -4.15 -4.96 10.25
CA ILE A 193 -5.24 -3.99 10.47
C ILE A 193 -5.07 -2.75 9.58
N VAL A 194 -3.84 -2.25 9.44
CA VAL A 194 -3.49 -1.14 8.53
C VAL A 194 -3.87 -1.51 7.11
N ASP A 195 -3.46 -2.69 6.65
CA ASP A 195 -3.75 -3.19 5.30
C ASP A 195 -5.26 -3.33 5.06
N LYS A 196 -5.99 -3.95 6.00
CA LYS A 196 -7.45 -4.11 5.90
C LYS A 196 -8.19 -2.78 5.89
N ARG A 197 -7.70 -1.76 6.61
CA ARG A 197 -8.27 -0.40 6.56
C ARG A 197 -8.04 0.25 5.19
N TRP A 198 -6.84 0.10 4.63
CA TRP A 198 -6.57 0.56 3.27
C TRP A 198 -7.39 -0.20 2.22
N GLU A 199 -7.62 -1.49 2.41
CA GLU A 199 -8.50 -2.28 1.56
C GLU A 199 -9.93 -1.73 1.56
N ILE A 200 -10.51 -1.47 2.73
CA ILE A 200 -11.82 -0.82 2.86
C ILE A 200 -11.81 0.54 2.16
N GLN A 201 -10.77 1.35 2.39
CA GLN A 201 -10.65 2.66 1.79
C GLN A 201 -10.64 2.60 0.25
N LYS A 202 -9.87 1.66 -0.30
CA LYS A 202 -9.74 1.46 -1.76
C LYS A 202 -11.03 0.91 -2.36
N LYS A 203 -11.58 -0.16 -1.78
CA LYS A 203 -12.77 -0.87 -2.32
C LYS A 203 -14.06 -0.08 -2.14
N CYS A 204 -14.20 0.67 -1.04
CA CYS A 204 -15.48 1.30 -0.67
C CYS A 204 -15.46 2.82 -0.75
N PHE A 205 -14.31 3.49 -0.76
CA PHE A 205 -14.22 4.96 -0.65
C PHE A 205 -13.24 5.60 -1.65
N GLY A 206 -12.97 4.90 -2.77
CA GLY A 206 -12.18 5.43 -3.88
C GLY A 206 -10.71 5.75 -3.54
N GLY A 207 -10.16 5.17 -2.46
CA GLY A 207 -8.76 5.31 -2.08
C GLY A 207 -8.35 6.66 -1.48
N LYS A 208 -9.25 7.65 -1.39
CA LYS A 208 -8.96 8.97 -0.82
C LYS A 208 -9.45 9.04 0.64
N PRO A 209 -8.57 8.88 1.64
CA PRO A 209 -8.98 8.86 3.05
C PRO A 209 -9.53 10.21 3.48
N ASP A 210 -10.65 10.19 4.22
CA ASP A 210 -11.15 11.37 4.92
C ASP A 210 -10.28 11.68 6.16
N GLU A 211 -10.53 12.83 6.80
CA GLU A 211 -9.75 13.25 7.97
C GLU A 211 -9.84 12.29 9.16
N GLY A 212 -11.00 11.65 9.35
CA GLY A 212 -11.19 10.64 10.39
C GLY A 212 -10.32 9.41 10.13
N HIS A 213 -10.34 8.92 8.89
CA HIS A 213 -9.53 7.81 8.43
C HIS A 213 -8.04 8.12 8.56
N LYS A 214 -7.59 9.28 8.07
CA LYS A 214 -6.18 9.72 8.18
C LYS A 214 -5.70 9.71 9.63
N LYS A 215 -6.51 10.26 10.56
CA LYS A 215 -6.16 10.30 11.98
C LYS A 215 -5.98 8.91 12.57
N ILE A 216 -6.86 7.96 12.22
CA ILE A 216 -6.76 6.58 12.70
C ILE A 216 -5.57 5.85 12.07
N MET A 217 -5.32 6.03 10.78
CA MET A 217 -4.16 5.43 10.12
C MET A 217 -2.86 5.92 10.74
N LEU A 218 -2.74 7.24 10.99
CA LEU A 218 -1.59 7.82 11.67
C LEU A 218 -1.40 7.26 13.10
N GLN A 219 -2.48 7.00 13.83
CA GLN A 219 -2.41 6.36 15.15
C GLN A 219 -1.91 4.92 15.07
N LEU A 220 -2.37 4.14 14.09
CA LEU A 220 -1.93 2.76 13.87
C LEU A 220 -0.47 2.70 13.42
N GLU A 221 -0.06 3.53 12.48
CA GLU A 221 1.34 3.65 12.03
C GLU A 221 2.26 4.00 13.20
N ARG A 222 1.88 4.99 14.03
CA ARG A 222 2.63 5.30 15.26
C ARG A 222 2.70 4.13 16.23
N ALA A 223 1.65 3.32 16.33
CA ALA A 223 1.65 2.13 17.18
C ALA A 223 2.60 1.05 16.62
N VAL A 224 2.64 0.85 15.30
CA VAL A 224 3.58 -0.05 14.62
C VAL A 224 5.02 0.44 14.86
N THR A 225 5.33 1.71 14.60
CA THR A 225 6.68 2.26 14.81
C THR A 225 7.14 2.12 16.26
N LYS A 226 6.25 2.34 17.24
CA LYS A 226 6.55 2.12 18.66
C LYS A 226 6.86 0.65 18.96
N ALA A 227 6.08 -0.28 18.38
CA ALA A 227 6.31 -1.70 18.55
C ALA A 227 7.62 -2.16 17.88
N GLU A 228 7.94 -1.66 16.69
CA GLU A 228 9.19 -1.95 15.98
C GLU A 228 10.41 -1.39 16.73
N LYS A 229 10.29 -0.22 17.36
CA LYS A 229 11.34 0.30 18.25
C LYS A 229 11.56 -0.63 19.44
N LEU A 230 10.47 -1.07 20.07
CA LEU A 230 10.53 -2.01 21.19
C LEU A 230 11.10 -3.37 20.77
N GLU A 231 10.79 -3.84 19.57
CA GLU A 231 11.37 -5.07 19.02
C GLU A 231 12.90 -4.96 18.96
N LYS A 232 13.43 -3.86 18.43
CA LYS A 232 14.89 -3.64 18.34
C LYS A 232 15.57 -3.66 19.70
N GLU A 233 14.90 -3.15 20.74
CA GLU A 233 15.42 -3.14 22.11
C GLU A 233 15.31 -4.53 22.76
N ASN A 234 14.13 -5.14 22.75
CA ASN A 234 13.84 -6.35 23.50
C ASN A 234 14.35 -7.63 22.85
N CYS A 235 14.50 -7.64 21.53
CA CYS A 235 15.02 -8.76 20.74
C CYS A 235 16.53 -8.66 20.51
N ALA A 236 17.21 -7.65 21.07
CA ALA A 236 18.65 -7.52 20.96
C ALA A 236 19.37 -8.69 21.66
N PRO A 237 20.49 -9.22 21.10
CA PRO A 237 21.25 -10.28 21.74
C PRO A 237 21.65 -9.93 23.18
N GLY A 238 21.43 -10.87 24.11
CA GLY A 238 21.71 -10.67 25.54
C GLY A 238 20.62 -9.93 26.32
N HIS A 239 19.56 -9.45 25.66
CA HIS A 239 18.41 -8.89 26.37
C HIS A 239 17.57 -10.00 27.03
N PRO A 240 17.06 -9.83 28.27
CA PRO A 240 16.30 -10.86 29.00
C PRO A 240 15.01 -11.37 28.33
N MET A 241 14.57 -10.72 27.26
CA MET A 241 13.37 -11.04 26.48
C MET A 241 13.67 -11.54 25.06
N ALA A 242 14.94 -11.58 24.65
CA ALA A 242 15.30 -11.95 23.28
C ALA A 242 14.96 -13.41 22.95
N ASP A 243 15.20 -14.31 23.91
CA ASP A 243 14.94 -15.76 23.77
C ASP A 243 13.54 -16.18 24.26
N LYS A 244 12.63 -15.22 24.49
CA LYS A 244 11.28 -15.44 25.01
C LYS A 244 10.18 -15.11 24.01
#